data_AF-A0AAD6TF91-F1
#
_entry.id   AF-A0AAD6TF91-F1
#
_cell.length_a   1.000
_cell.length_b   1.000
_cell.length_c   1.000
_cell.angle_alpha   90.00
_cell.angle_beta   90.00
_cell.angle_gamma   90.00
#
_symmetry.space_group_name_H-M   'P 1'
#
loop_
_entity.id
_entity.type
_entity.pdbx_description
1 polymer ?
#
loop_
_entity_poly.entity_id
_entity_poly.type
_entity_poly.pdbx_seq_one_letter_code
_entity_poly.pdbx_strand_id
1 'polypeptide(L)'
;MDNSPGRLARVYPVQTLPPEILAEIFVNFLPPYPEFPPLSGLLSPLLLCRICQQWRTIALSTPALWSSIRITAALGESNSQEVRKFEILTTWLARSRNCPLSLSLSGACHSQLMPDLLQAIQLHRERWEYLDVLIDMEDIYSMHWQDEMPLLRHITFGPDGFYPGATEPPPTLFEHAPLLTSVVLDVNFLTDCMRLPWGNLTHLEAQCFYEHECTDVLRDATKLVYCKLSVTPDDLDEDAGSAVPVHLHLRDLILRPKNHNVWQWEILDNLTLPALRTLQVAQPNTTLDSLQAFLLRSQCALEELRITGATTTESVFREALPKVGTIKLEGV
;
A
#
# COMPACT_ATOMS: atom_id res chain seq x y z
N MET A 1 -54.21 47.03 7.63
CA MET A 1 -53.77 46.21 6.49
C MET A 1 -52.26 46.29 6.48
N ASP A 2 -51.62 45.35 7.17
CA ASP A 2 -50.17 45.33 7.38
C ASP A 2 -49.55 44.44 6.30
N ASN A 3 -48.69 45.04 5.47
CA ASN A 3 -48.16 44.46 4.25
C ASN A 3 -46.71 44.02 4.52
N SER A 4 -46.55 42.84 5.10
CA SER A 4 -45.24 42.23 5.35
C SER A 4 -44.57 41.85 4.01
N PRO A 5 -43.34 42.30 3.72
CA PRO A 5 -42.65 41.91 2.50
C PRO A 5 -42.24 40.44 2.59
N GLY A 6 -42.72 39.65 1.64
CA GLY A 6 -42.35 38.25 1.47
C GLY A 6 -40.82 38.12 1.38
N ARG A 7 -40.23 37.44 2.35
CA ARG A 7 -38.82 37.04 2.35
C ARG A 7 -38.59 36.14 1.13
N LEU A 8 -38.03 36.68 0.05
CA LEU A 8 -37.55 35.86 -1.07
C LEU A 8 -36.47 34.92 -0.51
N ALA A 9 -36.76 33.62 -0.49
CA ALA A 9 -35.82 32.61 -0.04
C ALA A 9 -34.56 32.72 -0.91
N ARG A 10 -33.41 32.96 -0.28
CA ARG A 10 -32.12 33.07 -0.98
C ARG A 10 -31.76 31.67 -1.48
N VAL A 11 -32.05 31.39 -2.75
CA VAL A 11 -31.70 30.13 -3.39
C VAL A 11 -30.22 30.18 -3.74
N TYR A 12 -29.45 29.30 -3.13
CA TYR A 12 -28.03 29.14 -3.49
C TYR A 12 -27.95 28.24 -4.73
N PRO A 13 -27.08 28.52 -5.72
CA PRO A 13 -26.96 27.71 -6.94
C PRO A 13 -26.72 26.21 -6.66
N VAL A 14 -26.06 25.89 -5.55
CA VAL A 14 -25.80 24.49 -5.17
C VAL A 14 -27.07 23.73 -4.74
N GLN A 15 -28.13 24.45 -4.34
CA GLN A 15 -29.42 23.85 -3.97
C GLN A 15 -30.30 23.54 -5.19
N THR A 16 -29.97 24.08 -6.36
CA THR A 16 -30.70 23.85 -7.62
C THR A 16 -30.10 22.70 -8.44
N LEU A 17 -28.97 22.14 -8.01
CA LEU A 17 -28.37 20.98 -8.67
C LEU A 17 -29.23 19.72 -8.44
N PRO A 18 -29.34 18.84 -9.44
CA PRO A 18 -29.96 17.52 -9.24
C PRO A 18 -29.25 16.74 -8.12
N PRO A 19 -29.99 15.91 -7.35
CA PRO A 19 -29.41 15.08 -6.29
C PRO A 19 -28.24 14.22 -6.75
N GLU A 20 -28.28 13.73 -7.99
CA GLU A 20 -27.27 12.85 -8.59
C GLU A 20 -25.95 13.59 -8.80
N ILE A 21 -26.02 14.84 -9.27
CA ILE A 21 -24.85 15.70 -9.46
C ILE A 21 -24.23 16.08 -8.12
N LEU A 22 -25.06 16.36 -7.11
CA LEU A 22 -24.57 16.58 -5.74
C LEU A 22 -23.91 15.34 -5.17
N ALA A 23 -24.47 14.15 -5.39
CA ALA A 23 -23.87 12.89 -4.96
C ALA A 23 -22.50 12.66 -5.62
N GLU A 24 -22.36 12.94 -6.92
CA GLU A 24 -21.07 12.85 -7.62
C GLU A 24 -20.05 13.84 -7.07
N ILE A 25 -20.46 15.10 -6.82
CA ILE A 25 -19.59 16.10 -6.17
C ILE A 25 -19.15 15.62 -4.79
N PHE A 26 -20.07 15.02 -4.02
CA PHE A 26 -19.75 14.51 -2.68
C PHE A 26 -18.75 13.36 -2.72
N VAL A 27 -18.84 12.46 -3.70
CA VAL A 27 -17.88 11.35 -3.86
C VAL A 27 -16.51 11.91 -4.21
N ASN A 28 -16.43 12.91 -5.09
CA ASN A 28 -15.19 13.59 -5.44
C ASN A 28 -14.64 14.53 -4.34
N PHE A 29 -15.41 14.78 -3.27
CA PHE A 29 -14.93 15.50 -2.08
C PHE A 29 -14.10 14.60 -1.17
N LEU A 30 -14.29 13.28 -1.24
CA LEU A 30 -13.49 12.33 -0.46
C LEU A 30 -12.05 12.27 -0.99
N PRO A 31 -11.06 11.99 -0.13
CA PRO A 31 -9.69 11.87 -0.59
C PRO A 31 -9.58 10.63 -1.48
N PRO A 32 -8.86 10.72 -2.62
CA PRO A 32 -8.59 9.55 -3.45
C PRO A 32 -7.58 8.63 -2.76
N TYR A 33 -7.68 7.32 -3.02
CA TYR A 33 -6.66 6.36 -2.63
C TYR A 33 -5.27 6.82 -3.13
N PRO A 34 -4.18 6.71 -2.34
CA PRO A 34 -4.01 5.93 -1.10
C PRO A 34 -4.49 6.61 0.19
N GLU A 35 -5.11 7.77 0.11
CA GLU A 35 -5.73 8.39 1.27
C GLU A 35 -7.14 7.83 1.52
N PHE A 36 -7.55 7.84 2.78
CA PHE A 36 -8.84 7.31 3.23
C PHE A 36 -9.57 8.40 4.03
N PRO A 37 -10.90 8.54 3.90
CA PRO A 37 -11.67 9.50 4.68
C PRO A 37 -11.49 9.24 6.18
N PRO A 38 -11.20 10.27 6.99
CA PRO A 38 -11.15 10.10 8.43
C PRO A 38 -12.56 9.88 8.99
N LEU A 39 -12.64 9.24 10.17
CA LEU A 39 -13.88 9.07 10.92
C LEU A 39 -14.65 10.38 11.13
N SER A 40 -13.94 11.49 11.29
CA SER A 40 -14.54 12.82 11.45
C SER A 40 -13.58 13.92 11.01
N GLY A 41 -14.12 15.12 10.76
CA GLY A 41 -13.33 16.29 10.38
C GLY A 41 -13.42 16.61 8.90
N LEU A 42 -12.40 17.30 8.38
CA LEU A 42 -12.29 17.62 6.96
C LEU A 42 -12.17 16.32 6.15
N LEU A 43 -12.72 16.31 4.93
CA LEU A 43 -12.73 15.15 4.02
C LEU A 43 -13.54 13.94 4.52
N SER A 44 -14.22 14.04 5.67
CA SER A 44 -15.14 13.01 6.17
C SER A 44 -16.54 13.19 5.56
N PRO A 45 -17.22 12.13 5.11
CA PRO A 45 -18.61 12.20 4.61
C PRO A 45 -19.60 12.70 5.68
N LEU A 46 -19.26 12.58 6.97
CA LEU A 46 -20.05 13.15 8.06
C LEU A 46 -20.12 14.69 8.01
N LEU A 47 -19.14 15.36 7.41
CA LEU A 47 -19.17 16.82 7.24
C LEU A 47 -20.30 17.24 6.30
N LEU A 48 -20.48 16.51 5.19
CA LEU A 48 -21.55 16.73 4.22
C LEU A 48 -22.93 16.59 4.89
N CYS A 49 -23.04 15.65 5.82
CA CYS A 49 -24.24 15.43 6.62
C CYS A 49 -24.53 16.57 7.60
N ARG A 50 -23.66 17.56 7.79
CA ARG A 50 -23.86 18.67 8.76
C ARG A 50 -24.20 20.01 8.11
N ILE A 51 -24.11 20.11 6.77
CA ILE A 51 -24.27 21.38 6.05
C ILE A 51 -25.74 21.81 5.99
N CYS A 52 -26.62 20.99 5.41
CA CYS A 52 -28.06 21.24 5.37
C CYS A 52 -28.85 19.92 5.29
N GLN A 53 -30.18 20.00 5.43
CA GLN A 53 -31.04 18.81 5.40
C GLN A 53 -30.97 18.06 4.06
N GLN A 54 -30.97 18.78 2.93
CA GLN A 54 -30.89 18.19 1.60
C GLN A 54 -29.58 17.40 1.42
N TRP A 55 -28.45 18.00 1.80
CA TRP A 55 -27.13 17.34 1.70
C TRP A 55 -27.04 16.13 2.61
N ARG A 56 -27.59 16.21 3.83
CA ARG A 56 -27.68 15.06 4.72
C ARG A 56 -28.48 13.92 4.09
N THR A 57 -29.64 14.20 3.50
CA THR A 57 -30.45 13.17 2.83
C THR A 57 -29.68 12.53 1.68
N ILE A 58 -29.07 13.32 0.80
CA ILE A 58 -28.30 12.83 -0.34
C ILE A 58 -27.10 12.01 0.12
N ALA A 59 -26.32 12.52 1.09
CA ALA A 59 -25.14 11.83 1.59
C ALA A 59 -25.49 10.48 2.24
N LEU A 60 -26.55 10.43 3.05
CA LEU A 60 -27.02 9.19 3.67
C LEU A 60 -27.58 8.18 2.66
N SER A 61 -28.13 8.65 1.53
CA SER A 61 -28.64 7.78 0.47
C SER A 61 -27.61 7.39 -0.59
N THR A 62 -26.36 7.85 -0.47
CA THR A 62 -25.29 7.60 -1.45
C THR A 62 -24.27 6.61 -0.86
N PRO A 63 -24.37 5.29 -1.15
CA PRO A 63 -23.54 4.27 -0.50
C PRO A 63 -22.04 4.43 -0.76
N ALA A 64 -21.65 4.92 -1.93
CA ALA A 64 -20.25 5.16 -2.31
C ALA A 64 -19.54 6.20 -1.42
N LEU A 65 -20.25 7.02 -0.65
CA LEU A 65 -19.62 7.90 0.34
C LEU A 65 -19.15 7.17 1.59
N TRP A 66 -19.65 5.96 1.80
CA TRP A 66 -19.41 5.14 2.98
C TRP A 66 -18.61 3.88 2.62
N SER A 67 -18.11 3.77 1.38
CA SER A 67 -17.28 2.63 0.96
C SER A 67 -15.85 2.73 1.47
N SER A 68 -15.39 3.91 1.90
CA SER A 68 -14.02 4.11 2.37
C SER A 68 -13.96 4.72 3.77
N ILE A 69 -13.04 4.24 4.60
CA ILE A 69 -12.82 4.73 5.96
C ILE A 69 -11.42 4.42 6.49
N ARG A 70 -10.81 5.38 7.19
CA ARG A 70 -9.62 5.17 8.03
C ARG A 70 -10.03 5.06 9.50
N ILE A 71 -9.55 4.04 10.17
CA ILE A 71 -9.68 3.82 11.61
C ILE A 71 -8.27 3.75 12.19
N THR A 72 -8.01 4.61 13.17
CA THR A 72 -6.72 4.65 13.87
C THR A 72 -6.99 4.44 15.35
N ALA A 73 -6.40 3.45 16.01
CA ALA A 73 -6.40 3.30 17.46
C ALA A 73 -5.20 4.05 18.06
N ALA A 74 -5.46 5.11 18.83
CA ALA A 74 -4.41 5.88 19.47
C ALA A 74 -4.07 5.34 20.87
N LEU A 75 -2.82 5.53 21.28
CA LEU A 75 -2.36 5.22 22.63
C LEU A 75 -3.12 6.06 23.67
N GLY A 76 -3.62 5.40 24.71
CA GLY A 76 -4.30 6.05 25.83
C GLY A 76 -5.76 6.44 25.55
N GLU A 77 -6.38 5.84 24.54
CA GLU A 77 -7.81 6.02 24.29
C GLU A 77 -8.66 5.52 25.45
N SER A 78 -9.72 6.28 25.76
CA SER A 78 -10.71 5.82 26.73
C SER A 78 -11.66 4.83 26.07
N ASN A 79 -12.18 3.87 26.85
CA ASN A 79 -13.19 2.92 26.37
C ASN A 79 -14.37 3.59 25.63
N SER A 80 -14.83 4.75 26.09
CA SER A 80 -15.89 5.52 25.41
C SER A 80 -15.52 6.00 24.00
N GLN A 81 -14.24 6.25 23.72
CA GLN A 81 -13.76 6.62 22.39
C GLN A 81 -13.74 5.40 21.48
N GLU A 82 -13.28 4.25 21.99
CA GLU A 82 -13.26 2.98 21.25
C GLU A 82 -14.68 2.55 20.88
N VAL A 83 -15.62 2.55 21.84
CA VAL A 83 -17.04 2.24 21.60
C VAL A 83 -17.61 3.13 20.50
N ARG A 84 -17.31 4.43 20.55
CA ARG A 84 -17.78 5.38 19.54
C ARG A 84 -17.21 5.08 18.15
N LYS A 85 -15.95 4.66 18.04
CA LYS A 85 -15.36 4.27 16.74
C LYS A 85 -16.03 3.02 16.19
N PHE A 86 -16.28 2.04 17.04
CA PHE A 86 -16.99 0.82 16.67
C PHE A 86 -18.42 1.12 16.15
N GLU A 87 -19.17 1.97 16.86
CA GLU A 87 -20.51 2.43 16.42
C GLU A 87 -20.46 3.17 15.07
N ILE A 88 -19.44 4.01 14.89
CA ILE A 88 -19.24 4.75 13.64
C ILE A 88 -18.92 3.78 12.50
N LEU A 89 -18.01 2.83 12.71
CA LEU A 89 -17.63 1.84 11.70
C LEU A 89 -18.83 1.00 11.28
N THR A 90 -19.54 0.41 12.23
CA THR A 90 -20.72 -0.43 11.96
C THR A 90 -21.77 0.35 11.16
N THR A 91 -21.98 1.63 11.50
CA THR A 91 -22.83 2.53 10.71
C THR A 91 -22.30 2.75 9.29
N TRP A 92 -20.99 2.91 9.12
CA TRP A 92 -20.34 3.07 7.82
C TRP A 92 -20.52 1.83 6.94
N LEU A 93 -20.23 0.64 7.49
CA LEU A 93 -20.36 -0.66 6.83
C LEU A 93 -21.82 -0.97 6.45
N ALA A 94 -22.79 -0.53 7.25
CA ALA A 94 -24.21 -0.65 6.91
C ALA A 94 -24.62 0.29 5.77
N ARG A 95 -24.08 1.52 5.75
CA ARG A 95 -24.42 2.53 4.72
C ARG A 95 -23.75 2.27 3.38
N SER A 96 -22.59 1.61 3.36
CA SER A 96 -21.88 1.25 2.13
C SER A 96 -22.64 0.26 1.26
N ARG A 97 -23.61 -0.48 1.84
CA ARG A 97 -24.40 -1.51 1.13
C ARG A 97 -23.48 -2.40 0.31
N ASN A 98 -23.76 -2.68 -0.96
CA ASN A 98 -22.96 -3.61 -1.76
C ASN A 98 -21.76 -2.93 -2.46
N CYS A 99 -21.37 -1.73 -2.05
CA CYS A 99 -20.18 -1.10 -2.62
C CYS A 99 -18.91 -1.86 -2.21
N PRO A 100 -17.91 -1.95 -3.12
CA PRO A 100 -16.57 -2.37 -2.74
C PRO A 100 -16.03 -1.49 -1.61
N LEU A 101 -15.28 -2.08 -0.67
CA LEU A 101 -14.80 -1.45 0.54
C LEU A 101 -13.31 -1.13 0.46
N SER A 102 -12.96 0.08 0.89
CA SER A 102 -11.59 0.54 1.07
C SER A 102 -11.36 0.85 2.54
N LEU A 103 -10.64 -0.01 3.26
CA LEU A 103 -10.50 0.09 4.71
C LEU A 103 -9.03 0.30 5.07
N SER A 104 -8.76 1.22 5.98
CA SER A 104 -7.43 1.41 6.55
C SER A 104 -7.52 1.32 8.07
N LEU A 105 -6.81 0.35 8.64
CA LEU A 105 -6.70 0.07 10.06
C LEU A 105 -5.27 0.37 10.49
N SER A 106 -5.13 1.24 11.47
CA SER A 106 -3.85 1.57 12.09
C SER A 106 -4.02 1.61 13.61
N GLY A 107 -2.97 1.35 14.37
CA GLY A 107 -2.97 1.60 15.80
C GLY A 107 -2.41 0.47 16.64
N ALA A 108 -2.15 0.82 17.91
CA ALA A 108 -1.42 -0.02 18.85
C ALA A 108 -2.27 -1.13 19.49
N CYS A 109 -1.54 -2.19 19.83
CA CYS A 109 -1.90 -3.26 20.76
C CYS A 109 -2.51 -2.70 22.07
N HIS A 110 -3.47 -3.43 22.63
CA HIS A 110 -4.24 -3.20 23.88
C HIS A 110 -5.65 -2.61 23.77
N SER A 111 -6.22 -2.43 22.56
CA SER A 111 -7.64 -2.09 22.45
C SER A 111 -8.53 -3.29 22.80
N GLN A 112 -9.47 -3.12 23.74
CA GLN A 112 -10.37 -4.20 24.14
C GLN A 112 -11.43 -4.53 23.09
N LEU A 113 -11.71 -3.58 22.18
CA LEU A 113 -12.70 -3.73 21.12
C LEU A 113 -12.09 -4.10 19.77
N MET A 114 -10.77 -4.24 19.67
CA MET A 114 -10.13 -4.64 18.41
C MET A 114 -10.66 -5.97 17.88
N PRO A 115 -10.84 -7.03 18.70
CA PRO A 115 -11.40 -8.29 18.21
C PRO A 115 -12.78 -8.13 17.58
N ASP A 116 -13.65 -7.33 18.21
CA ASP A 116 -15.00 -7.04 17.70
C ASP A 116 -14.93 -6.21 16.40
N LEU A 117 -14.01 -5.25 16.33
CA LEU A 117 -13.76 -4.43 15.14
C LEU A 117 -13.31 -5.29 13.95
N LEU A 118 -12.33 -6.17 14.17
CA LEU A 118 -11.81 -7.09 13.16
C LEU A 118 -12.90 -8.05 12.70
N GLN A 119 -13.69 -8.59 13.62
CA GLN A 119 -14.82 -9.45 13.28
C GLN A 119 -15.85 -8.71 12.41
N ALA A 120 -16.22 -7.47 12.77
CA ALA A 120 -17.16 -6.67 11.98
C ALA A 120 -16.66 -6.41 10.55
N ILE A 121 -15.35 -6.22 10.37
CA ILE A 121 -14.74 -5.99 9.06
C ILE A 121 -14.68 -7.28 8.25
N GLN A 122 -14.30 -8.40 8.87
CA GLN A 122 -14.22 -9.72 8.25
C GLN A 122 -15.56 -10.23 7.71
N LEU A 123 -16.68 -9.88 8.36
CA LEU A 123 -18.03 -10.20 7.88
C LEU A 123 -18.33 -9.61 6.49
N HIS A 124 -17.51 -8.68 6.01
CA HIS A 124 -17.67 -8.00 4.73
C HIS A 124 -16.50 -8.21 3.76
N ARG A 125 -15.67 -9.23 3.98
CA ARG A 125 -14.48 -9.54 3.17
C ARG A 125 -14.72 -9.71 1.68
N GLU A 126 -15.91 -10.20 1.28
CA GLU A 126 -16.28 -10.36 -0.13
C GLU A 126 -16.30 -9.03 -0.88
N ARG A 127 -16.44 -7.92 -0.14
CA ARG A 127 -16.48 -6.57 -0.69
C ARG A 127 -15.14 -5.86 -0.63
N TRP A 128 -14.10 -6.39 0.02
CA TRP A 128 -12.83 -5.67 0.16
C TRP A 128 -12.17 -5.44 -1.20
N GLU A 129 -11.81 -4.19 -1.48
CA GLU A 129 -11.09 -3.77 -2.69
C GLU A 129 -9.70 -3.25 -2.35
N TYR A 130 -9.60 -2.39 -1.33
CA TYR A 130 -8.35 -1.86 -0.80
C TYR A 130 -8.34 -2.09 0.71
N LEU A 131 -7.30 -2.73 1.23
CA LEU A 131 -7.20 -3.02 2.65
C LEU A 131 -5.79 -2.69 3.16
N ASP A 132 -5.70 -1.72 4.07
CA ASP A 132 -4.47 -1.43 4.79
C ASP A 132 -4.63 -1.89 6.23
N VAL A 133 -3.80 -2.85 6.66
CA VAL A 133 -3.78 -3.38 8.02
C VAL A 133 -2.40 -3.15 8.61
N LEU A 134 -2.30 -2.08 9.41
CA LEU A 134 -1.12 -1.65 10.13
C LEU A 134 -1.41 -1.73 11.63
N ILE A 135 -1.51 -2.95 12.18
CA ILE A 135 -1.88 -3.21 13.59
C ILE A 135 -0.92 -4.24 14.16
N ASP A 136 -1.02 -4.60 15.44
CA ASP A 136 -0.12 -5.61 15.99
C ASP A 136 -0.29 -7.00 15.33
N MET A 137 0.79 -7.77 15.37
CA MET A 137 0.82 -9.07 14.68
C MET A 137 -0.17 -10.06 15.27
N GLU A 138 -0.47 -10.02 16.57
CA GLU A 138 -1.41 -10.95 17.20
C GLU A 138 -2.83 -10.75 16.64
N ASP A 139 -3.25 -9.50 16.53
CA ASP A 139 -4.51 -9.11 15.90
C ASP A 139 -4.56 -9.49 14.42
N ILE A 140 -3.46 -9.33 13.70
CA ILE A 140 -3.34 -9.76 12.31
C ILE A 140 -3.51 -11.27 12.16
N TYR A 141 -2.85 -12.08 13.00
CA TYR A 141 -2.99 -13.55 12.95
C TYR A 141 -4.38 -14.02 13.35
N SER A 142 -5.12 -13.23 14.12
CA SER A 142 -6.51 -13.53 14.47
C SER A 142 -7.47 -13.45 13.28
N MET A 143 -7.03 -12.88 12.14
CA MET A 143 -7.88 -12.70 10.97
C MET A 143 -7.92 -13.91 10.03
N HIS A 144 -9.08 -14.13 9.41
CA HIS A 144 -9.31 -15.21 8.45
C HIS A 144 -8.88 -14.81 7.03
N TRP A 145 -7.58 -14.97 6.73
CA TRP A 145 -6.98 -14.60 5.43
C TRP A 145 -7.12 -15.65 4.32
N GLN A 146 -7.56 -16.85 4.68
CA GLN A 146 -7.73 -17.98 3.78
C GLN A 146 -9.06 -17.95 3.03
N ASP A 147 -9.99 -17.11 3.47
CA ASP A 147 -11.32 -16.99 2.88
C ASP A 147 -11.30 -16.25 1.53
N GLU A 148 -12.37 -16.38 0.75
CA GLU A 148 -12.51 -15.70 -0.55
C GLU A 148 -12.55 -14.16 -0.41
N MET A 149 -11.68 -13.50 -1.15
CA MET A 149 -11.58 -12.04 -1.26
C MET A 149 -11.61 -11.64 -2.74
N PRO A 150 -12.77 -11.83 -3.42
CA PRO A 150 -12.87 -11.79 -4.88
C PRO A 150 -12.61 -10.41 -5.49
N LEU A 151 -12.78 -9.33 -4.72
CA LEU A 151 -12.61 -7.95 -5.18
C LEU A 151 -11.28 -7.31 -4.76
N LEU A 152 -10.47 -8.00 -3.95
CA LEU A 152 -9.27 -7.40 -3.34
C LEU A 152 -8.22 -7.11 -4.41
N ARG A 153 -7.83 -5.83 -4.51
CA ARG A 153 -6.87 -5.31 -5.50
C ARG A 153 -5.56 -4.86 -4.89
N HIS A 154 -5.63 -4.32 -3.68
CA HIS A 154 -4.49 -3.84 -2.92
C HIS A 154 -4.56 -4.32 -1.48
N ILE A 155 -3.40 -4.73 -0.96
CA ILE A 155 -3.24 -4.94 0.48
C ILE A 155 -1.94 -4.34 0.99
N THR A 156 -2.05 -3.61 2.10
CA THR A 156 -0.92 -3.26 2.96
C THR A 156 -1.02 -4.06 4.25
N PHE A 157 0.09 -4.62 4.69
CA PHE A 157 0.16 -5.53 5.82
C PHE A 157 1.43 -5.27 6.63
N GLY A 158 1.30 -5.03 7.94
CA GLY A 158 2.44 -5.03 8.86
C GLY A 158 2.13 -4.45 10.23
N PRO A 159 3.12 -4.43 11.14
CA PRO A 159 2.97 -3.83 12.45
C PRO A 159 2.79 -2.31 12.37
N ASP A 160 2.00 -1.74 13.29
CA ASP A 160 2.05 -0.29 13.53
C ASP A 160 3.34 0.06 14.30
N GLY A 161 4.40 0.41 13.57
CA GLY A 161 5.68 0.84 14.14
C GLY A 161 6.73 -0.27 14.29
N PHE A 162 7.72 -0.04 15.15
CA PHE A 162 8.90 -0.91 15.24
C PHE A 162 8.63 -2.17 16.06
N TYR A 163 8.53 -3.32 15.39
CA TYR A 163 8.41 -4.62 16.02
C TYR A 163 9.77 -5.34 16.06
N PRO A 164 10.40 -5.54 17.23
CA PRO A 164 11.75 -6.12 17.34
C PRO A 164 11.78 -7.66 17.22
N GLY A 165 10.68 -8.31 16.83
CA GLY A 165 10.59 -9.77 16.71
C GLY A 165 10.56 -10.22 15.26
N ALA A 166 11.31 -11.27 14.94
CA ALA A 166 11.07 -12.08 13.75
C ALA A 166 9.78 -12.88 14.00
N THR A 167 8.64 -12.38 13.54
CA THR A 167 7.41 -13.17 13.51
C THR A 167 7.36 -13.91 12.18
N GLU A 168 7.12 -15.22 12.22
CA GLU A 168 6.93 -16.05 11.04
C GLU A 168 5.78 -15.45 10.19
N PRO A 169 5.90 -15.35 8.87
CA PRO A 169 4.81 -14.83 8.05
C PRO A 169 3.53 -15.65 8.28
N PRO A 170 2.32 -15.05 8.24
CA PRO A 170 1.10 -15.83 8.45
C PRO A 170 1.04 -16.96 7.43
N PRO A 171 0.78 -18.21 7.87
CA PRO A 171 0.71 -19.32 6.94
C PRO A 171 -0.49 -19.10 6.00
N THR A 172 -0.24 -19.14 4.69
CA THR A 172 -1.24 -19.04 3.61
C THR A 172 -2.05 -17.73 3.58
N LEU A 173 -1.41 -16.67 3.10
CA LEU A 173 -2.08 -15.41 2.79
C LEU A 173 -2.50 -15.33 1.31
N PHE A 174 -3.75 -14.91 1.05
CA PHE A 174 -4.25 -14.37 -0.23
C PHE A 174 -4.31 -15.32 -1.44
N GLU A 175 -4.29 -16.64 -1.23
CA GLU A 175 -4.51 -17.62 -2.31
C GLU A 175 -5.85 -17.38 -3.03
N HIS A 176 -6.86 -16.91 -2.30
CA HIS A 176 -8.22 -16.66 -2.80
C HIS A 176 -8.51 -15.18 -3.11
N ALA A 177 -7.52 -14.44 -3.62
CA ALA A 177 -7.64 -13.04 -4.05
C ALA A 177 -7.23 -12.86 -5.53
N PRO A 178 -8.05 -13.29 -6.51
CA PRO A 178 -7.64 -13.38 -7.92
C PRO A 178 -7.38 -12.02 -8.58
N LEU A 179 -7.96 -10.93 -8.06
CA LEU A 179 -7.80 -9.57 -8.57
C LEU A 179 -6.66 -8.79 -7.89
N LEU A 180 -5.88 -9.43 -7.02
CA LEU A 180 -4.81 -8.77 -6.28
C LEU A 180 -3.69 -8.35 -7.24
N THR A 181 -3.39 -7.06 -7.26
CA THR A 181 -2.41 -6.44 -8.16
C THR A 181 -1.33 -5.66 -7.42
N SER A 182 -1.56 -5.32 -6.15
CA SER A 182 -0.65 -4.52 -5.35
C SER A 182 -0.53 -5.10 -3.95
N VAL A 183 0.70 -5.33 -3.50
CA VAL A 183 0.99 -5.87 -2.17
C VAL A 183 2.09 -5.04 -1.53
N VAL A 184 1.88 -4.63 -0.28
CA VAL A 184 2.87 -3.93 0.55
C VAL A 184 2.98 -4.68 1.86
N LEU A 185 4.15 -5.29 2.11
CA LEU A 185 4.46 -6.04 3.32
C LEU A 185 5.51 -5.24 4.09
N ASP A 186 5.11 -4.66 5.21
CA ASP A 186 6.03 -4.07 6.19
C ASP A 186 6.48 -5.10 7.24
N VAL A 187 6.54 -6.36 6.83
CA VAL A 187 7.04 -7.50 7.58
C VAL A 187 8.03 -8.25 6.72
N ASN A 188 8.84 -9.05 7.39
CA ASN A 188 9.64 -10.04 6.67
C ASN A 188 8.71 -11.12 6.11
N PHE A 189 8.92 -11.49 4.85
CA PHE A 189 8.14 -12.54 4.21
C PHE A 189 9.04 -13.63 3.66
N LEU A 190 8.52 -14.85 3.68
CA LEU A 190 9.11 -16.00 3.02
C LEU A 190 8.33 -16.31 1.75
N THR A 191 8.98 -16.41 0.59
CA THR A 191 8.32 -16.75 -0.69
C THR A 191 7.61 -18.10 -0.60
N ASP A 192 8.23 -19.08 0.05
CA ASP A 192 7.67 -20.43 0.26
C ASP A 192 6.42 -20.45 1.15
N CYS A 193 6.27 -19.48 2.06
CA CYS A 193 5.13 -19.42 2.96
C CYS A 193 3.95 -18.62 2.37
N MET A 194 4.21 -17.78 1.37
CA MET A 194 3.23 -16.84 0.83
C MET A 194 2.67 -17.27 -0.53
N ARG A 195 1.38 -17.59 -0.55
CA ARG A 195 0.64 -17.99 -1.76
C ARG A 195 0.02 -16.80 -2.47
N LEU A 196 0.84 -15.82 -2.82
CA LEU A 196 0.36 -14.67 -3.59
C LEU A 196 0.06 -15.07 -5.06
N PRO A 197 -0.91 -14.40 -5.71
CA PRO A 197 -1.11 -14.51 -7.15
C PRO A 197 -0.02 -13.72 -7.91
N TRP A 198 1.24 -14.17 -7.81
CA TRP A 198 2.43 -13.49 -8.34
C TRP A 198 2.26 -13.00 -9.78
N GLY A 199 1.65 -13.82 -10.65
CA GLY A 199 1.43 -13.49 -12.06
C GLY A 199 0.46 -12.33 -12.33
N ASN A 200 -0.24 -11.80 -11.32
CA ASN A 200 -1.11 -10.63 -11.43
C ASN A 200 -0.54 -9.37 -10.77
N LEU A 201 0.56 -9.50 -10.01
CA LEU A 201 1.13 -8.38 -9.29
C LEU A 201 1.80 -7.39 -10.23
N THR A 202 1.49 -6.12 -10.01
CA THR A 202 2.03 -4.95 -10.71
C THR A 202 2.82 -4.05 -9.77
N HIS A 203 2.52 -4.10 -8.47
CA HIS A 203 3.18 -3.33 -7.43
C HIS A 203 3.51 -4.24 -6.26
N LEU A 204 4.77 -4.28 -5.86
CA LEU A 204 5.22 -5.04 -4.70
C LEU A 204 6.19 -4.22 -3.86
N GLU A 205 5.88 -4.08 -2.58
CA GLU A 205 6.85 -3.67 -1.55
C GLU A 205 6.93 -4.77 -0.51
N ALA A 206 8.14 -5.23 -0.19
CA ALA A 206 8.29 -6.29 0.79
C ALA A 206 9.69 -6.30 1.42
N GLN A 207 9.81 -6.98 2.56
CA GLN A 207 11.09 -7.25 3.21
C GLN A 207 11.41 -8.75 3.11
N CYS A 208 12.41 -9.14 2.32
CA CYS A 208 12.84 -10.53 2.21
C CYS A 208 13.64 -10.97 3.44
N PHE A 209 13.37 -12.20 3.90
CA PHE A 209 14.19 -12.87 4.89
C PHE A 209 15.51 -13.35 4.30
N TYR A 210 15.52 -13.80 3.04
CA TYR A 210 16.69 -14.32 2.36
C TYR A 210 16.90 -13.67 0.98
N GLU A 211 18.12 -13.79 0.47
CA GLU A 211 18.50 -13.22 -0.82
C GLU A 211 17.79 -13.88 -2.01
N HIS A 212 17.71 -15.21 -1.99
CA HIS A 212 17.13 -16.00 -3.08
C HIS A 212 15.65 -15.65 -3.32
N GLU A 213 14.93 -15.23 -2.29
CA GLU A 213 13.53 -14.84 -2.35
C GLU A 213 13.28 -13.66 -3.29
N CYS A 214 14.23 -12.72 -3.36
CA CYS A 214 14.15 -11.63 -4.32
C CYS A 214 14.19 -12.16 -5.75
N THR A 215 15.02 -13.17 -6.01
CA THR A 215 15.10 -13.79 -7.33
C THR A 215 13.84 -14.56 -7.67
N ASP A 216 13.21 -15.23 -6.69
CA ASP A 216 11.96 -15.96 -6.88
C ASP A 216 10.78 -15.01 -7.11
N VAL A 217 10.69 -13.92 -6.34
CA VAL A 217 9.70 -12.85 -6.56
C VAL A 217 9.80 -12.30 -7.97
N LEU A 218 11.01 -11.95 -8.42
CA LEU A 218 11.21 -11.44 -9.77
C LEU A 218 10.94 -12.55 -10.81
N ARG A 219 11.25 -13.82 -10.50
CA ARG A 219 10.92 -14.93 -11.40
C ARG A 219 9.42 -15.07 -11.63
N ASP A 220 8.63 -15.02 -10.57
CA ASP A 220 7.22 -15.35 -10.61
C ASP A 220 6.33 -14.15 -10.95
N ALA A 221 6.71 -12.95 -10.51
CA ALA A 221 5.93 -11.72 -10.67
C ALA A 221 6.27 -10.98 -11.97
N THR A 222 6.01 -11.64 -13.10
CA THR A 222 6.40 -11.15 -14.44
C THR A 222 5.73 -9.85 -14.89
N LYS A 223 4.59 -9.48 -14.30
CA LYS A 223 3.82 -8.25 -14.63
C LYS A 223 4.18 -7.04 -13.76
N LEU A 224 5.20 -7.14 -12.90
CA LEU A 224 5.60 -6.03 -12.03
C LEU A 224 5.96 -4.78 -12.86
N VAL A 225 5.45 -3.65 -12.38
CA VAL A 225 5.74 -2.30 -12.85
C VAL A 225 6.58 -1.56 -11.82
N TYR A 226 6.28 -1.76 -10.54
CA TYR A 226 7.03 -1.21 -9.41
C TYR A 226 7.39 -2.34 -8.45
N CYS A 227 8.66 -2.39 -8.02
CA CYS A 227 9.15 -3.37 -7.06
C CYS A 227 10.12 -2.71 -6.07
N LYS A 228 9.85 -2.87 -4.79
CA LYS A 228 10.73 -2.46 -3.69
C LYS A 228 10.97 -3.64 -2.77
N LEU A 229 12.23 -4.07 -2.68
CA LEU A 229 12.63 -5.20 -1.84
C LEU A 229 13.72 -4.75 -0.87
N SER A 230 13.49 -5.02 0.41
CA SER A 230 14.50 -4.88 1.45
C SER A 230 15.05 -6.27 1.77
N VAL A 231 16.37 -6.47 1.75
CA VAL A 231 16.97 -7.82 1.84
C VAL A 231 17.82 -7.97 3.08
N THR A 232 17.64 -9.10 3.77
CA THR A 232 18.56 -9.55 4.82
C THR A 232 19.61 -10.46 4.19
N PRO A 233 20.91 -10.23 4.41
CA PRO A 233 21.97 -11.09 3.90
C PRO A 233 21.84 -12.50 4.48
N ASP A 234 22.04 -13.51 3.64
CA ASP A 234 22.10 -14.90 4.04
C ASP A 234 23.53 -15.25 4.51
N ASP A 235 23.66 -16.12 5.51
CA ASP A 235 24.95 -16.69 5.94
C ASP A 235 25.27 -17.99 5.17
N LEU A 236 24.33 -18.48 4.35
CA LEU A 236 24.42 -19.75 3.66
C LEU A 236 24.80 -19.55 2.18
N ASP A 237 25.96 -20.07 1.81
CA ASP A 237 26.44 -20.23 0.44
C ASP A 237 25.57 -21.27 -0.31
N GLU A 238 24.32 -20.95 -0.64
CA GLU A 238 23.55 -21.71 -1.61
C GLU A 238 23.58 -21.01 -2.98
N ASP A 239 24.10 -21.74 -3.97
CA ASP A 239 24.19 -21.32 -5.37
C ASP A 239 22.85 -20.73 -5.85
N ALA A 240 22.79 -19.40 -6.00
CA ALA A 240 21.70 -18.69 -6.67
C ALA A 240 21.79 -18.88 -8.20
N GLY A 241 21.82 -20.14 -8.63
CA GLY A 241 21.88 -20.57 -10.01
C GLY A 241 20.48 -20.69 -10.61
N SER A 242 19.81 -19.57 -10.87
CA SER A 242 18.62 -19.60 -11.71
C SER A 242 18.56 -18.37 -12.60
N ALA A 243 18.32 -18.62 -13.90
CA ALA A 243 18.10 -17.58 -14.88
C ALA A 243 16.89 -16.74 -14.47
N VAL A 244 17.12 -15.50 -14.02
CA VAL A 244 16.04 -14.58 -13.69
C VAL A 244 15.42 -14.07 -15.00
N PRO A 245 14.09 -14.07 -15.14
CA PRO A 245 13.43 -13.73 -16.39
C PRO A 245 13.59 -12.25 -16.76
N VAL A 246 13.42 -11.98 -18.05
CA VAL A 246 13.36 -10.62 -18.58
C VAL A 246 12.04 -9.97 -18.14
N HIS A 247 12.09 -8.92 -17.32
CA HIS A 247 10.88 -8.15 -16.99
C HIS A 247 10.65 -7.04 -18.01
N LEU A 248 9.62 -7.22 -18.83
CA LEU A 248 9.28 -6.27 -19.89
C LEU A 248 8.51 -5.04 -19.39
N HIS A 249 8.02 -5.06 -18.15
CA HIS A 249 7.12 -4.04 -17.63
C HIS A 249 7.68 -3.25 -16.43
N LEU A 250 8.75 -3.73 -15.81
CA LEU A 250 9.30 -3.13 -14.59
C LEU A 250 9.92 -1.76 -14.92
N ARG A 251 9.38 -0.71 -14.30
CA ARG A 251 9.78 0.69 -14.49
C ARG A 251 10.55 1.22 -13.29
N ASP A 252 10.20 0.77 -12.09
CA ASP A 252 10.78 1.24 -10.85
C ASP A 252 11.25 0.04 -10.03
N LEU A 253 12.56 -0.01 -9.76
CA LEU A 253 13.18 -1.04 -8.94
C LEU A 253 13.96 -0.40 -7.79
N ILE A 254 13.63 -0.77 -6.56
CA ILE A 254 14.29 -0.32 -5.34
C ILE A 254 14.79 -1.54 -4.58
N LEU A 255 16.11 -1.68 -4.45
CA LEU A 255 16.75 -2.74 -3.68
C LEU A 255 17.51 -2.10 -2.52
N ARG A 256 17.11 -2.43 -1.28
CA ARG A 256 17.72 -1.86 -0.07
C ARG A 256 18.21 -2.97 0.86
N PRO A 257 19.35 -2.78 1.53
CA PRO A 257 19.75 -3.66 2.62
C PRO A 257 18.86 -3.37 3.83
N LYS A 258 18.38 -4.42 4.49
CA LYS A 258 17.56 -4.29 5.71
C LYS A 258 18.40 -3.86 6.92
N ASN A 259 19.65 -4.31 6.98
CA ASN A 259 20.61 -3.97 8.05
C ASN A 259 21.83 -3.26 7.45
N HIS A 260 22.57 -2.50 8.27
CA HIS A 260 23.80 -1.80 7.85
C HIS A 260 25.00 -2.73 7.55
N ASN A 261 24.79 -4.04 7.48
CA ASN A 261 25.88 -4.97 7.25
C ASN A 261 26.28 -4.95 5.76
N VAL A 262 27.58 -4.94 5.54
CA VAL A 262 28.24 -4.82 4.24
C VAL A 262 28.33 -6.20 3.59
N TRP A 263 27.57 -6.44 2.53
CA TRP A 263 27.66 -7.66 1.72
C TRP A 263 27.47 -7.31 0.24
N GLN A 264 28.11 -8.06 -0.64
CA GLN A 264 27.98 -7.88 -2.09
C GLN A 264 26.82 -8.74 -2.58
N TRP A 265 25.93 -8.14 -3.37
CA TRP A 265 24.79 -8.84 -3.93
C TRP A 265 24.68 -8.56 -5.43
N GLU A 266 24.91 -9.60 -6.24
CA GLU A 266 25.00 -9.52 -7.70
C GLU A 266 23.66 -9.80 -8.42
N ILE A 267 22.51 -9.55 -7.80
CA ILE A 267 21.20 -9.77 -8.47
C ILE A 267 21.08 -8.99 -9.77
N LEU A 268 21.69 -7.80 -9.84
CA LEU A 268 21.69 -7.01 -11.06
C LEU A 268 22.37 -7.74 -12.21
N ASP A 269 23.31 -8.66 -11.98
CA ASP A 269 24.03 -9.35 -13.05
C ASP A 269 23.18 -10.38 -13.77
N ASN A 270 22.08 -10.82 -13.14
CA ASN A 270 21.12 -11.77 -13.71
C ASN A 270 19.85 -11.12 -14.27
N LEU A 271 19.66 -9.81 -14.09
CA LEU A 271 18.43 -9.11 -14.49
C LEU A 271 18.51 -8.46 -15.86
N THR A 272 17.43 -8.54 -16.65
CA THR A 272 17.28 -7.77 -17.89
C THR A 272 15.97 -7.00 -17.83
N LEU A 273 16.04 -5.67 -17.72
CA LEU A 273 14.91 -4.79 -17.40
C LEU A 273 14.75 -3.67 -18.46
N PRO A 274 14.29 -3.98 -19.68
CA PRO A 274 14.28 -3.01 -20.79
C PRO A 274 13.36 -1.80 -20.59
N ALA A 275 12.34 -1.91 -19.74
CA ALA A 275 11.40 -0.82 -19.46
C ALA A 275 11.80 0.06 -18.25
N LEU A 276 12.94 -0.20 -17.62
CA LEU A 276 13.33 0.45 -16.37
C LEU A 276 13.60 1.94 -16.57
N ARG A 277 13.04 2.76 -15.67
CA ARG A 277 13.17 4.21 -15.61
C ARG A 277 13.86 4.68 -14.34
N THR A 278 13.55 4.05 -13.21
CA THR A 278 14.12 4.39 -11.91
C THR A 278 14.78 3.17 -11.30
N LEU A 279 16.02 3.33 -10.86
CA LEU A 279 16.76 2.32 -10.11
C LEU A 279 17.28 2.92 -8.81
N GLN A 280 16.96 2.29 -7.68
CA GLN A 280 17.60 2.58 -6.40
C GLN A 280 18.32 1.34 -5.88
N VAL A 281 19.60 1.50 -5.57
CA VAL A 281 20.46 0.45 -5.01
C VAL A 281 21.32 1.01 -3.88
N ALA A 282 21.94 0.14 -3.09
CA ALA A 282 22.87 0.53 -2.05
C ALA A 282 24.31 0.10 -2.37
N GLN A 283 25.28 0.90 -1.94
CA GLN A 283 26.65 0.48 -1.82
C GLN A 283 26.95 0.00 -0.38
N PRO A 284 27.85 -0.99 -0.23
CA PRO A 284 28.68 -1.63 -1.26
C PRO A 284 28.00 -2.81 -2.00
N ASN A 285 26.71 -3.05 -1.79
CA ASN A 285 25.99 -4.20 -2.34
C ASN A 285 26.04 -4.27 -3.88
N THR A 286 26.11 -3.13 -4.54
CA THR A 286 26.22 -3.04 -6.00
C THR A 286 27.51 -2.35 -6.43
N THR A 287 28.27 -3.01 -7.31
CA THR A 287 29.49 -2.46 -7.91
C THR A 287 29.19 -1.62 -9.15
N LEU A 288 30.12 -0.74 -9.52
CA LEU A 288 30.01 0.06 -10.74
C LEU A 288 30.03 -0.83 -12.01
N ASP A 289 30.83 -1.89 -11.99
CA ASP A 289 30.97 -2.82 -13.12
C ASP A 289 29.67 -3.61 -13.34
N SER A 290 29.04 -4.11 -12.27
CA SER A 290 27.72 -4.77 -12.34
C SER A 290 26.65 -3.82 -12.88
N LEU A 291 26.66 -2.53 -12.48
CA LEU A 291 25.74 -1.52 -13.02
C LEU A 291 25.94 -1.27 -14.51
N GLN A 292 27.20 -1.19 -14.97
CA GLN A 292 27.52 -1.03 -16.38
C GLN A 292 27.07 -2.24 -17.21
N ALA A 293 27.37 -3.45 -16.72
CA ALA A 293 26.95 -4.70 -17.36
C ALA A 293 25.43 -4.80 -17.43
N PHE A 294 24.74 -4.46 -16.33
CA PHE A 294 23.28 -4.43 -16.26
C PHE A 294 22.65 -3.46 -17.25
N LEU A 295 23.15 -2.23 -17.35
CA LEU A 295 22.63 -1.23 -18.29
C LEU A 295 22.90 -1.60 -19.74
N LEU A 296 24.07 -2.19 -20.01
CA LEU A 296 24.40 -2.71 -21.34
C LEU A 296 23.49 -3.87 -21.74
N ARG A 297 23.15 -4.76 -20.80
CA ARG A 297 22.25 -5.90 -21.06
C ARG A 297 20.80 -5.47 -21.20
N SER A 298 20.34 -4.56 -20.33
CA SER A 298 18.93 -4.12 -20.29
C SER A 298 18.58 -3.13 -21.40
N GLN A 299 19.54 -2.35 -21.89
CA GLN A 299 19.31 -1.30 -22.90
C GLN A 299 18.14 -0.36 -22.55
N CYS A 300 17.91 -0.14 -21.25
CA CYS A 300 16.84 0.70 -20.76
C CYS A 300 17.18 2.18 -20.83
N ALA A 301 16.16 3.02 -20.87
CA ALA A 301 16.28 4.48 -20.82
C ALA A 301 16.19 4.96 -19.37
N LEU A 302 17.23 4.70 -18.58
CA LEU A 302 17.22 5.03 -17.15
C LEU A 302 17.19 6.56 -16.93
N GLU A 303 16.09 7.03 -16.36
CA GLU A 303 15.82 8.45 -16.07
C GLU A 303 16.46 8.86 -14.74
N GLU A 304 16.43 7.99 -13.73
CA GLU A 304 16.93 8.26 -12.39
C GLU A 304 17.66 7.04 -11.78
N LEU A 305 18.88 7.26 -11.29
CA LEU A 305 19.67 6.32 -10.50
C LEU A 305 19.92 6.90 -9.11
N ARG A 306 19.45 6.21 -8.07
CA ARG A 306 19.71 6.54 -6.67
C ARG A 306 20.64 5.52 -6.04
N ILE A 307 21.70 6.00 -5.40
CA ILE A 307 22.68 5.14 -4.73
C ILE A 307 22.78 5.58 -3.28
N THR A 308 22.35 4.72 -2.36
CA THR A 308 22.50 4.94 -0.91
C THR A 308 23.83 4.40 -0.41
N GLY A 309 24.50 5.11 0.52
CA GLY A 309 25.75 4.62 1.11
C GLY A 309 26.96 4.66 0.17
N ALA A 310 26.91 5.53 -0.84
CA ALA A 310 27.96 5.62 -1.86
C ALA A 310 29.33 5.93 -1.25
N THR A 311 30.34 5.14 -1.61
CA THR A 311 31.74 5.31 -1.15
C THR A 311 32.56 6.20 -2.08
N THR A 312 31.99 6.56 -3.24
CA THR A 312 32.64 7.34 -4.30
C THR A 312 31.82 8.58 -4.66
N THR A 313 32.41 9.47 -5.45
CA THR A 313 31.79 10.73 -5.86
C THR A 313 30.86 10.56 -7.06
N GLU A 314 29.86 11.43 -7.17
CA GLU A 314 28.90 11.43 -8.28
C GLU A 314 29.57 11.58 -9.64
N SER A 315 30.71 12.28 -9.70
CA SER A 315 31.50 12.43 -10.93
C SER A 315 31.99 11.09 -11.48
N VAL A 316 32.39 10.16 -10.63
CA VAL A 316 32.85 8.82 -11.06
C VAL A 316 31.70 8.05 -11.71
N PHE A 317 30.51 8.09 -11.10
CA PHE A 317 29.32 7.46 -11.68
C PHE A 317 28.89 8.13 -12.98
N ARG A 318 28.95 9.46 -13.09
CA ARG A 318 28.59 10.16 -14.33
C ARG A 318 29.55 9.87 -15.48
N GLU A 319 30.85 9.75 -15.20
CA GLU A 319 31.84 9.37 -16.22
C GLU A 319 31.60 7.94 -16.71
N ALA A 320 31.32 7.03 -15.78
CA ALA A 320 31.08 5.62 -16.08
C ALA A 320 29.71 5.33 -16.71
N LEU A 321 28.68 6.13 -16.41
CA LEU A 321 27.29 5.93 -16.81
C LEU A 321 26.70 7.16 -17.54
N PRO A 322 27.26 7.55 -18.70
CA PRO A 322 26.92 8.81 -19.37
C PRO A 322 25.48 8.88 -19.93
N LYS A 323 24.81 7.73 -20.06
CA LYS A 323 23.44 7.63 -20.61
C LYS A 323 22.33 7.79 -19.55
N VAL A 324 22.68 7.79 -18.27
CA VAL A 324 21.72 7.91 -17.18
C VAL A 324 21.31 9.39 -17.03
N GLY A 325 20.02 9.67 -16.96
CA GLY A 325 19.50 11.04 -16.88
C GLY A 325 19.97 11.77 -15.61
N THR A 326 19.52 11.30 -14.46
CA THR A 326 19.83 11.86 -13.14
C THR A 326 20.50 10.83 -12.25
N ILE A 327 21.61 11.19 -11.62
CA ILE A 327 22.29 10.38 -10.60
C ILE A 327 22.18 11.13 -9.27
N LYS A 328 21.68 10.46 -8.23
CA LYS A 328 21.60 10.99 -6.87
C LYS A 328 22.35 10.07 -5.92
N LEU A 329 23.28 10.63 -5.16
CA LEU A 329 23.93 9.93 -4.06
C LEU A 329 23.27 10.35 -2.76
N GLU A 330 22.65 9.40 -2.07
CA GLU A 330 22.05 9.62 -0.75
C GLU A 330 23.11 9.26 0.31
N GLY A 331 23.56 10.27 1.06
CA GLY A 331 24.44 10.09 2.22
C GLY A 331 23.69 9.40 3.36
N VAL A 332 24.44 8.67 4.19
CA VAL A 332 23.93 7.89 5.34
C VAL A 332 23.14 8.76 6.31
#